data_AF-T1JNY4-F1
#
_entry.id   AF-T1JNY4-F1
#
_cell.length_a   1.000
_cell.length_b   1.000
_cell.length_c   1.000
_cell.angle_alpha   90.00
_cell.angle_beta   90.00
_cell.angle_gamma   90.00
#
_symmetry.space_group_name_H-M   'P 1'
#
loop_
_entity.id
_entity.type
_entity.pdbx_description
1 polymer ?
#
loop_
_entity_poly.entity_id
_entity_poly.type
_entity_poly.pdbx_seq_one_letter_code
_entity_poly.pdbx_strand_id
1 'polypeptide(L)'
;MQVTWLEGHSLAQTVFTNLYLHHPNLIEDNCIKAFSTCVLKLVDIIREYISRAGVFEEEDFQPIIYGYELANDVSDMKVTVMMRDAEDELQRKVKNTRSKQGEQWDLEAQNQHRHALALFSRMKFCRLFYQALLAFGKKTSAIDEIQKFLLHCGELIPTLDSTTDLGIQPEAKEENGNKADYPTIMGFEPLVNQRLLPPTFPRYTKIKSREEAVDYFEGLINRLRLICNVVNYGTFHAALDFFGEFSKLSPCVLSRSLLQLLYLPNTEVNYLLVSLTIKTFGTELMTDVLRDGARAFISPPVFVQKSRLMLNAQAKEYVDTFLNRCVRPFCFLIKISGHNRARQRDKLSHILEDLANLQDEADKVDAFLHNLSLKCEYPRQHLACFGTWILYHTLRVMIHYVLTGFELELYSTHEYHYVFWYLFEFLYGWMVSALSRADSFLLEQETYIEQQKGRSAKKKNKKKKLRPHGREITLYQAYQNLCGGYYKALIGFSLSEKLNKGEFVFDCEQVRYEHRFAPFGSVMTPPPVQYKQFREMTDLSRYEIRPSAEEMYLTSYKYFHQAKCLFENVIPTNEEVGTLVKVAKTNFVVMKLLSGGHKKDSKDPPDFDFSLHRNFPVIKIT
;
A
#
# COMPACT_ATOMS: atom_id res chain seq x y z
N MET A 1 -14.54 -16.06 15.03
CA MET A 1 -15.60 -16.04 14.00
C MET A 1 -15.50 -14.83 13.07
N GLN A 2 -15.86 -13.60 13.48
CA GLN A 2 -15.81 -12.42 12.59
C GLN A 2 -14.41 -12.15 12.02
N VAL A 3 -13.37 -12.28 12.85
CA VAL A 3 -11.98 -12.15 12.40
C VAL A 3 -11.64 -13.18 11.33
N THR A 4 -12.00 -14.44 11.55
CA THR A 4 -11.82 -15.52 10.58
C THR A 4 -12.53 -15.25 9.24
N TRP A 5 -13.72 -14.62 9.26
CA TRP A 5 -14.38 -14.17 8.03
C TRP A 5 -13.59 -13.05 7.32
N LEU A 6 -13.10 -12.06 8.07
CA LEU A 6 -12.27 -10.97 7.54
C LEU A 6 -10.92 -11.45 6.98
N GLU A 7 -10.48 -12.66 7.32
CA GLU A 7 -9.28 -13.32 6.79
C GLU A 7 -9.56 -14.23 5.57
N GLY A 8 -10.77 -14.17 4.99
CA GLY A 8 -11.08 -14.81 3.71
C GLY A 8 -12.00 -16.02 3.79
N HIS A 9 -12.39 -16.47 4.99
CA HIS A 9 -13.31 -17.61 5.11
C HIS A 9 -14.78 -17.22 4.90
N SER A 10 -15.62 -18.17 4.53
CA SER A 10 -17.04 -17.90 4.27
C SER A 10 -17.83 -17.53 5.54
N LEU A 11 -18.85 -16.68 5.40
CA LEU A 11 -19.79 -16.37 6.49
C LEU A 11 -20.50 -17.63 7.01
N ALA A 12 -20.86 -18.55 6.10
CA ALA A 12 -21.51 -19.82 6.41
C ALA A 12 -20.70 -20.68 7.40
N GLN A 13 -19.38 -20.74 7.26
CA GLN A 13 -18.47 -21.53 8.11
C GLN A 13 -17.96 -20.78 9.34
N THR A 14 -18.29 -19.49 9.48
CA THR A 14 -17.74 -18.63 10.54
C THR A 14 -18.87 -17.99 11.35
N VAL A 15 -19.32 -16.80 10.96
CA VAL A 15 -20.28 -15.99 11.71
C VAL A 15 -21.63 -16.70 11.82
N PHE A 16 -22.13 -17.29 10.74
CA PHE A 16 -23.44 -17.95 10.72
C PHE A 16 -23.46 -19.36 11.31
N THR A 17 -22.36 -19.81 11.91
CA THR A 17 -22.41 -20.96 12.84
C THR A 17 -23.12 -20.59 14.14
N ASN A 18 -23.22 -19.30 14.48
CA ASN A 18 -23.97 -18.80 15.62
C ASN A 18 -25.48 -18.79 15.35
N LEU A 19 -26.22 -19.63 16.04
CA LEU A 19 -27.67 -19.80 15.90
C LEU A 19 -28.47 -18.58 16.36
N TYR A 20 -27.95 -17.78 17.30
CA TYR A 20 -28.60 -16.55 17.75
C TYR A 20 -28.69 -15.48 16.65
N LEU A 21 -27.82 -15.56 15.62
CA LEU A 21 -27.84 -14.62 14.50
C LEU A 21 -28.90 -14.96 13.45
N HIS A 22 -29.49 -16.16 13.48
CA HIS A 22 -30.43 -16.59 12.43
C HIS A 22 -31.80 -15.91 12.60
N HIS A 23 -32.27 -15.80 13.84
CA HIS A 23 -33.54 -15.16 14.17
C HIS A 23 -33.45 -14.32 15.46
N PRO A 24 -32.76 -13.16 15.45
CA PRO A 24 -32.58 -12.32 16.64
C PRO A 24 -33.90 -11.85 17.28
N ASN A 25 -34.97 -11.76 16.49
CA ASN A 25 -36.28 -11.32 16.97
C ASN A 25 -36.92 -12.27 18.00
N LEU A 26 -36.57 -13.56 17.95
CA LEU A 26 -37.06 -14.59 18.88
C LEU A 26 -36.30 -14.62 20.22
N ILE A 27 -35.21 -13.84 20.35
CA ILE A 27 -34.40 -13.83 21.57
C ILE A 27 -35.12 -13.00 22.64
N GLU A 28 -35.35 -13.61 23.80
CA GLU A 28 -36.00 -12.97 24.96
C GLU A 28 -35.04 -12.06 25.74
N ASP A 29 -33.78 -12.47 25.91
CA ASP A 29 -32.77 -11.66 26.59
C ASP A 29 -32.40 -10.43 25.76
N ASN A 30 -32.63 -9.24 26.33
CA ASN A 30 -32.41 -7.96 25.64
C ASN A 30 -30.95 -7.73 25.26
N CYS A 31 -29.99 -8.17 26.09
CA CYS A 31 -28.58 -7.99 25.81
C CYS A 31 -28.14 -8.85 24.62
N ILE A 32 -28.51 -10.13 24.60
CA ILE A 32 -28.19 -11.04 23.50
C ILE A 32 -28.91 -10.60 22.22
N LYS A 33 -30.17 -10.15 22.31
CA LYS A 33 -30.92 -9.61 21.17
C LYS A 33 -30.25 -8.38 20.56
N ALA A 34 -29.87 -7.40 21.39
CA ALA A 34 -29.18 -6.20 20.95
C ALA A 34 -27.83 -6.54 20.30
N PHE A 35 -27.02 -7.37 20.96
CA PHE A 35 -25.73 -7.81 20.46
C PHE A 35 -25.85 -8.55 19.11
N SER A 36 -26.76 -9.51 19.02
CA SER A 36 -26.98 -10.31 17.80
C SER A 36 -27.41 -9.44 16.61
N THR A 37 -28.33 -8.50 16.86
CA THR A 37 -28.78 -7.53 15.84
C THR A 37 -27.63 -6.62 15.40
N CYS A 38 -26.80 -6.14 16.33
CA CYS A 38 -25.63 -5.32 16.03
C CYS A 38 -24.57 -6.09 15.23
N VAL A 39 -24.34 -7.37 15.54
CA VAL A 39 -23.41 -8.22 14.78
C VAL A 39 -23.87 -8.39 13.34
N LEU A 40 -25.16 -8.61 13.08
CA LEU A 40 -25.68 -8.67 11.72
C LEU A 40 -25.47 -7.35 10.95
N LYS A 41 -25.73 -6.21 11.61
CA LYS A 41 -25.44 -4.89 11.03
C LYS A 41 -23.95 -4.64 10.77
N LEU A 42 -23.08 -5.10 11.65
CA LEU A 42 -21.64 -5.06 11.46
C LEU A 42 -21.22 -5.89 10.24
N VAL A 43 -21.76 -7.09 10.08
CA VAL A 43 -21.52 -7.92 8.88
C VAL A 43 -21.97 -7.18 7.62
N ASP A 44 -23.15 -6.57 7.64
CA ASP A 44 -23.69 -5.85 6.49
C ASP A 44 -22.81 -4.67 6.06
N ILE A 45 -22.51 -3.76 6.99
CA ILE A 45 -21.75 -2.55 6.69
C ILE A 45 -20.30 -2.85 6.29
N ILE A 46 -19.67 -3.86 6.92
CA ILE A 46 -18.32 -4.31 6.55
C ILE A 46 -18.32 -4.86 5.13
N ARG A 47 -19.27 -5.74 4.82
CA ARG A 47 -19.43 -6.32 3.47
C ARG A 47 -19.68 -5.23 2.44
N GLU A 48 -20.54 -4.26 2.74
CA GLU A 48 -20.85 -3.14 1.85
C GLU A 48 -19.60 -2.33 1.53
N TYR A 49 -18.81 -1.93 2.55
CA TYR A 49 -17.58 -1.18 2.34
C TYR A 49 -16.54 -1.94 1.52
N ILE A 50 -16.34 -3.23 1.81
CA ILE A 50 -15.38 -4.05 1.06
C ILE A 50 -15.83 -4.21 -0.39
N SER A 51 -17.12 -4.48 -0.61
CA SER A 51 -17.70 -4.65 -1.94
C SER A 51 -17.62 -3.36 -2.77
N ARG A 52 -17.97 -2.21 -2.17
CA ARG A 52 -17.93 -0.91 -2.83
C ARG A 52 -16.53 -0.44 -3.17
N ALA A 53 -15.55 -0.72 -2.31
CA ALA A 53 -14.16 -0.38 -2.60
C ALA A 53 -13.60 -1.16 -3.80
N GLY A 54 -14.03 -2.42 -3.97
CA GLY A 54 -13.67 -3.26 -5.11
C GLY A 54 -12.18 -3.57 -5.19
N VAL A 55 -11.50 -3.66 -4.05
CA VAL A 55 -10.05 -3.90 -3.97
C VAL A 55 -9.68 -5.30 -3.50
N PHE A 56 -10.62 -6.24 -3.39
CA PHE A 56 -10.37 -7.62 -2.95
C PHE A 56 -10.56 -8.62 -4.09
N GLU A 57 -9.97 -9.80 -3.95
CA GLU A 57 -10.25 -10.97 -4.78
C GLU A 57 -10.91 -12.07 -3.91
N GLU A 58 -11.49 -13.10 -4.52
CA GLU A 58 -12.20 -14.17 -3.78
C GLU A 58 -11.30 -14.91 -2.76
N GLU A 59 -9.99 -14.96 -3.01
CA GLU A 59 -8.99 -15.51 -2.09
C GLU A 59 -8.76 -14.64 -0.84
N ASP A 60 -9.05 -13.33 -0.92
CA ASP A 60 -8.87 -12.39 0.18
C ASP A 60 -10.11 -12.27 1.08
N PHE A 61 -11.31 -12.36 0.49
CA PHE A 61 -12.57 -12.09 1.16
C PHE A 61 -13.78 -12.66 0.41
N GLN A 62 -14.69 -13.28 1.17
CA GLN A 62 -15.92 -13.85 0.63
C GLN A 62 -17.15 -13.05 1.09
N PRO A 63 -17.77 -12.23 0.23
CA PRO A 63 -18.91 -11.37 0.59
C PRO A 63 -20.26 -12.11 0.60
N ILE A 64 -20.29 -13.38 0.17
CA ILE A 64 -21.52 -14.16 -0.01
C ILE A 64 -22.21 -14.37 1.34
N ILE A 65 -23.51 -14.03 1.39
CA ILE A 65 -24.35 -14.11 2.60
C ILE A 65 -25.25 -15.34 2.66
N TYR A 66 -25.25 -16.19 1.64
CA TYR A 66 -25.95 -17.49 1.67
C TYR A 66 -27.45 -17.41 2.01
N GLY A 67 -28.13 -16.32 1.62
CA GLY A 67 -29.57 -16.13 1.85
C GLY A 67 -29.94 -15.67 3.26
N TYR A 68 -28.97 -15.37 4.12
CA TYR A 68 -29.23 -14.82 5.46
C TYR A 68 -29.69 -13.36 5.41
N GLU A 69 -30.61 -13.01 6.30
CA GLU A 69 -31.02 -11.62 6.54
C GLU A 69 -30.07 -10.93 7.53
N LEU A 70 -29.65 -9.70 7.21
CA LEU A 70 -28.69 -8.94 8.02
C LEU A 70 -29.37 -7.86 8.88
N ALA A 71 -30.52 -8.19 9.49
CA ALA A 71 -31.33 -7.27 10.28
C ALA A 71 -31.70 -5.96 9.54
N ASN A 72 -32.01 -6.08 8.24
CA ASN A 72 -32.37 -4.95 7.38
C ASN A 72 -33.68 -4.26 7.80
N ASP A 73 -34.54 -4.98 8.51
CA ASP A 73 -35.79 -4.52 9.12
C ASP A 73 -35.58 -3.56 10.31
N VAL A 74 -34.37 -3.52 10.89
CA VAL A 74 -34.02 -2.65 12.02
C VAL A 74 -33.19 -1.47 11.53
N SER A 75 -33.57 -0.24 11.87
CA SER A 75 -32.79 0.95 11.51
C SER A 75 -31.52 1.11 12.34
N ASP A 76 -30.50 1.78 11.80
CA ASP A 76 -29.22 2.01 12.48
C ASP A 76 -29.39 2.78 13.79
N MET A 77 -30.32 3.73 13.82
CA MET A 77 -30.69 4.47 15.02
C MET A 77 -31.27 3.53 16.08
N LYS A 78 -32.18 2.64 15.69
CA LYS A 78 -32.81 1.68 16.61
C LYS A 78 -31.78 0.70 17.19
N VAL A 79 -30.88 0.14 16.36
CA VAL A 79 -29.79 -0.73 16.84
C VAL A 79 -28.87 0.02 17.80
N THR A 80 -28.53 1.27 17.50
CA THR A 80 -27.71 2.12 18.37
C THR A 80 -28.35 2.32 19.74
N VAL A 81 -29.66 2.56 19.80
CA VAL A 81 -30.43 2.70 21.05
C VAL A 81 -30.46 1.37 21.81
N MET A 82 -30.82 0.27 21.15
CA MET A 82 -30.83 -1.07 21.78
C MET A 82 -29.48 -1.44 22.41
N MET A 83 -28.38 -1.17 21.71
CA MET A 83 -27.03 -1.42 22.23
C MET A 83 -26.68 -0.52 23.42
N ARG A 84 -27.17 0.73 23.43
CA ARG A 84 -26.95 1.66 24.56
C ARG A 84 -27.75 1.24 25.78
N ASP A 85 -29.01 0.83 25.62
CA ASP A 85 -29.84 0.34 26.72
C ASP A 85 -29.23 -0.91 27.36
N ALA A 86 -28.75 -1.86 26.54
CA ALA A 86 -28.03 -3.04 27.01
C ALA A 86 -26.71 -2.69 27.71
N GLU A 87 -25.95 -1.71 27.19
CA GLU A 87 -24.75 -1.20 27.85
C GLU A 87 -25.06 -0.58 29.21
N ASP A 88 -26.12 0.24 29.32
CA ASP A 88 -26.49 0.91 30.56
C ASP A 88 -26.99 -0.08 31.63
N GLU A 89 -27.65 -1.16 31.23
CA GLU A 89 -27.96 -2.29 32.12
C GLU A 89 -26.69 -2.95 32.65
N LEU A 90 -25.76 -3.29 31.78
CA LEU A 90 -24.48 -3.91 32.17
C LEU A 90 -23.62 -2.97 33.01
N GLN A 91 -23.64 -1.67 32.73
CA GLN A 91 -22.92 -0.66 33.52
C GLN A 91 -23.47 -0.57 34.95
N ARG A 92 -24.80 -0.67 35.12
CA ARG A 92 -25.42 -0.77 36.46
C ARG A 92 -24.93 -2.02 37.20
N LYS A 93 -24.83 -3.17 36.52
CA LYS A 93 -24.28 -4.40 37.11
C LYS A 93 -22.80 -4.22 37.53
N VAL A 94 -21.98 -3.57 36.71
CA VAL A 94 -20.57 -3.26 37.05
C VAL A 94 -20.48 -2.37 38.29
N LYS A 95 -21.31 -1.33 38.38
CA LYS A 95 -21.35 -0.42 39.55
C LYS A 95 -21.77 -1.15 40.83
N ASN A 96 -22.76 -2.02 40.73
CA ASN A 96 -23.30 -2.76 41.88
C ASN A 96 -22.36 -3.85 42.41
N THR A 97 -21.51 -4.41 41.55
CA THR A 97 -20.56 -5.49 41.90
C THR A 97 -19.17 -4.96 42.27
N ARG A 98 -18.92 -3.65 42.16
CA ARG A 98 -17.62 -3.05 42.48
C ARG A 98 -17.37 -3.09 44.00
N SER A 99 -16.11 -3.35 44.38
CA SER A 99 -15.68 -3.25 45.78
C SER A 99 -15.99 -1.87 46.37
N LYS A 100 -16.64 -1.84 47.55
CA LYS A 100 -16.88 -0.63 48.34
C LYS A 100 -15.85 -0.50 49.46
N GLN A 101 -15.54 0.73 49.85
CA GLN A 101 -14.61 0.98 50.96
C GLN A 101 -15.13 0.32 52.25
N GLY A 102 -14.30 -0.53 52.85
CA GLY A 102 -14.60 -1.22 54.11
C GLY A 102 -15.36 -2.54 53.99
N GLU A 103 -15.79 -2.95 52.79
CA GLU A 103 -16.40 -4.27 52.56
C GLU A 103 -15.32 -5.31 52.21
N GLN A 104 -15.43 -6.53 52.78
CA GLN A 104 -14.63 -7.66 52.32
C GLN A 104 -15.05 -8.01 50.89
N TRP A 105 -14.08 -8.04 49.97
CA TRP A 105 -14.32 -8.40 48.58
C TRP A 105 -13.91 -9.84 48.35
N ASP A 106 -14.85 -10.76 48.59
CA ASP A 106 -14.62 -12.19 48.43
C ASP A 106 -14.44 -12.62 46.97
N LEU A 107 -14.03 -13.87 46.76
CA LEU A 107 -13.75 -14.41 45.43
C LEU A 107 -14.98 -14.44 44.53
N GLU A 108 -16.18 -14.64 45.11
CA GLU A 108 -17.43 -14.69 44.36
C GLU A 108 -17.83 -13.30 43.86
N ALA A 109 -17.77 -12.28 44.71
CA ALA A 109 -17.99 -10.89 44.33
C ALA A 109 -16.96 -10.39 43.32
N GLN A 110 -15.69 -10.81 43.46
CA GLN A 110 -14.65 -10.54 42.45
C GLN A 110 -15.01 -11.16 41.09
N ASN A 111 -15.43 -12.43 41.07
CA ASN A 111 -15.84 -13.11 39.84
C ASN A 111 -17.08 -12.47 39.21
N GLN A 112 -18.10 -12.16 40.00
CA GLN A 112 -19.31 -11.46 39.51
C GLN A 112 -18.96 -10.10 38.89
N HIS A 113 -18.08 -9.34 39.54
CA HIS A 113 -17.58 -8.07 38.99
C HIS A 113 -16.84 -8.27 37.68
N ARG A 114 -15.93 -9.26 37.63
CA ARG A 114 -15.15 -9.58 36.44
C ARG A 114 -16.04 -9.99 35.26
N HIS A 115 -17.09 -10.79 35.51
CA HIS A 115 -18.09 -11.15 34.50
C HIS A 115 -18.89 -9.94 34.01
N ALA A 116 -19.38 -9.09 34.94
CA ALA A 116 -20.11 -7.87 34.58
C ALA A 116 -19.25 -6.93 33.72
N LEU A 117 -17.98 -6.75 34.11
CA LEU A 117 -17.01 -5.92 33.39
C LEU A 117 -16.70 -6.49 32.00
N ALA A 118 -16.53 -7.81 31.91
CA ALA A 118 -16.27 -8.50 30.65
C ALA A 118 -17.41 -8.32 29.63
N LEU A 119 -18.67 -8.45 30.07
CA LEU A 119 -19.84 -8.24 29.22
C LEU A 119 -20.03 -6.77 28.83
N PHE A 120 -19.93 -5.86 29.81
CA PHE A 120 -20.03 -4.42 29.57
C PHE A 120 -19.01 -3.95 28.53
N SER A 121 -17.75 -4.33 28.68
CA SER A 121 -16.68 -3.90 27.77
C SER A 121 -16.88 -4.44 26.35
N ARG A 122 -17.33 -5.69 26.17
CA ARG A 122 -17.64 -6.27 24.85
C ARG A 122 -18.85 -5.60 24.19
N MET A 123 -19.91 -5.33 24.95
CA MET A 123 -21.10 -4.63 24.47
C MET A 123 -20.74 -3.21 24.01
N LYS A 124 -20.03 -2.47 24.86
CA LYS A 124 -19.56 -1.10 24.58
C LYS A 124 -18.63 -1.07 23.37
N PHE A 125 -17.68 -2.00 23.28
CA PHE A 125 -16.78 -2.13 22.14
C PHE A 125 -17.57 -2.30 20.83
N CYS A 126 -18.51 -3.26 20.78
CA CYS A 126 -19.28 -3.52 19.57
C CYS A 126 -20.13 -2.32 19.15
N ARG A 127 -20.75 -1.62 20.12
CA ARG A 127 -21.50 -0.40 19.84
C ARG A 127 -20.60 0.70 19.27
N LEU A 128 -19.47 0.97 19.90
CA LEU A 128 -18.53 2.02 19.46
C LEU A 128 -17.93 1.68 18.09
N PHE A 129 -17.55 0.43 17.86
CA PHE A 129 -17.03 -0.03 16.58
C PHE A 129 -18.07 0.11 15.47
N TYR A 130 -19.32 -0.29 15.72
CA TYR A 130 -20.42 -0.08 14.77
C TYR A 130 -20.65 1.41 14.46
N GLN A 131 -20.66 2.26 15.49
CA GLN A 131 -20.80 3.71 15.32
C GLN A 131 -19.62 4.34 14.55
N ALA A 132 -18.40 3.85 14.75
CA ALA A 132 -17.25 4.27 13.96
C ALA A 132 -17.47 3.94 12.48
N LEU A 133 -17.90 2.71 12.16
CA LEU A 133 -18.20 2.30 10.79
C LEU A 133 -19.36 3.09 10.16
N LEU A 134 -20.42 3.42 10.92
CA LEU A 134 -21.47 4.32 10.45
C LEU A 134 -20.94 5.73 10.16
N ALA A 135 -20.05 6.23 11.01
CA ALA A 135 -19.45 7.55 10.84
C ALA A 135 -18.55 7.62 9.59
N PHE A 136 -17.86 6.53 9.22
CA PHE A 136 -17.16 6.44 7.91
C PHE A 136 -18.10 6.70 6.71
N GLY A 137 -19.40 6.41 6.83
CA GLY A 137 -20.40 6.67 5.78
C GLY A 137 -20.62 8.17 5.55
N LYS A 138 -20.35 9.00 6.57
CA LYS A 138 -20.36 10.47 6.47
C LYS A 138 -19.05 11.05 5.88
N LYS A 139 -18.13 10.18 5.43
CA LYS A 139 -16.88 10.54 4.75
C LYS A 139 -16.00 11.46 5.61
N THR A 140 -15.37 12.47 5.02
CA THR A 140 -14.39 13.35 5.68
C THR A 140 -15.00 14.27 6.75
N SER A 141 -16.32 14.51 6.74
CA SER A 141 -16.99 15.36 7.73
C SER A 141 -17.01 14.80 9.15
N ALA A 142 -16.77 13.49 9.30
CA ALA A 142 -16.88 12.78 10.58
C ALA A 142 -15.53 12.23 11.08
N ILE A 143 -14.39 12.68 10.55
CA ILE A 143 -13.06 12.16 10.95
C ILE A 143 -12.81 12.26 12.45
N ASP A 144 -13.16 13.38 13.07
CA ASP A 144 -13.00 13.56 14.52
C ASP A 144 -13.92 12.63 15.33
N GLU A 145 -15.13 12.40 14.83
CA GLU A 145 -16.10 11.47 15.43
C GLU A 145 -15.58 10.02 15.34
N ILE A 146 -15.08 9.62 14.16
CA ILE A 146 -14.46 8.31 13.91
C ILE A 146 -13.27 8.09 14.86
N GLN A 147 -12.34 9.06 14.93
CA GLN A 147 -11.17 8.97 15.80
C GLN A 147 -11.55 8.81 17.27
N LYS A 148 -12.58 9.54 17.74
CA LYS A 148 -13.08 9.41 19.12
C LYS A 148 -13.65 8.02 19.39
N PHE A 149 -14.49 7.49 18.49
CA PHE A 149 -15.03 6.14 18.66
C PHE A 149 -13.94 5.07 18.68
N LEU A 150 -12.98 5.15 17.75
CA LEU A 150 -11.87 4.21 17.66
C LEU A 150 -10.92 4.31 18.85
N LEU A 151 -10.65 5.51 19.36
CA LEU A 151 -9.86 5.71 20.59
C LEU A 151 -10.51 5.00 21.78
N HIS A 152 -11.81 5.21 22.00
CA HIS A 152 -12.55 4.54 23.06
C HIS A 152 -12.64 3.02 22.85
N CYS A 153 -12.63 2.52 21.61
CA CYS A 153 -12.51 1.08 21.36
C CYS A 153 -11.14 0.55 21.82
N GLY A 154 -10.07 1.29 21.52
CA GLY A 154 -8.70 0.95 21.95
C GLY A 154 -8.56 0.89 23.47
N GLU A 155 -9.19 1.83 24.20
CA GLU A 155 -9.20 1.84 25.67
C GLU A 155 -9.86 0.59 26.30
N LEU A 156 -10.72 -0.11 25.55
CA LEU A 156 -11.39 -1.33 26.02
C LEU A 156 -10.56 -2.60 25.79
N ILE A 157 -9.60 -2.58 24.85
CA ILE A 157 -8.79 -3.75 24.46
C ILE A 157 -8.15 -4.47 25.67
N PRO A 158 -7.48 -3.79 26.62
CA PRO A 158 -6.87 -4.47 27.77
C PRO A 158 -7.88 -5.22 28.65
N THR A 159 -9.11 -4.73 28.73
CA THR A 159 -10.19 -5.41 29.48
C THR A 159 -10.74 -6.60 28.69
N LEU A 160 -10.83 -6.50 27.37
CA LEU A 160 -11.22 -7.62 26.50
C LEU A 160 -10.20 -8.76 26.62
N ASP A 161 -8.91 -8.43 26.57
CA ASP A 161 -7.80 -9.37 26.66
C ASP A 161 -7.75 -10.09 28.02
N SER A 162 -7.74 -9.34 29.12
CA SER A 162 -7.69 -9.87 30.49
C SER A 162 -8.94 -10.65 30.94
N THR A 163 -9.95 -10.78 30.07
CA THR A 163 -11.20 -11.51 30.35
C THR A 163 -11.54 -12.53 29.25
N THR A 164 -10.58 -12.92 28.42
CA THR A 164 -10.74 -13.96 27.36
C THR A 164 -11.02 -15.35 27.92
N ASP A 165 -10.47 -15.64 29.11
CA ASP A 165 -10.65 -16.85 29.91
C ASP A 165 -12.05 -17.02 30.51
N LEU A 166 -12.88 -15.99 30.49
CA LEU A 166 -14.26 -16.06 31.00
C LEU A 166 -15.25 -16.65 30.00
N GLY A 167 -16.36 -17.18 30.53
CA GLY A 167 -17.41 -17.82 29.74
C GLY A 167 -17.10 -19.28 29.41
N ILE A 168 -18.00 -19.95 28.70
CA ILE A 168 -17.82 -21.35 28.31
C ILE A 168 -16.59 -21.45 27.39
N GLN A 169 -15.57 -22.17 27.83
CA GLN A 169 -14.38 -22.43 27.03
C GLN A 169 -14.60 -23.62 26.09
N PRO A 170 -13.95 -23.63 24.92
CA PRO A 170 -13.97 -24.81 24.07
C PRO A 170 -13.28 -25.99 24.76
N GLU A 171 -13.75 -27.20 24.49
CA GLU A 171 -13.10 -28.42 24.99
C GLU A 171 -11.64 -28.48 24.51
N ALA A 172 -10.73 -28.88 25.40
CA ALA A 172 -9.33 -29.07 25.05
C ALA A 172 -9.20 -30.15 23.97
N LYS A 173 -8.29 -29.96 23.01
CA LYS A 173 -8.05 -30.91 21.92
C LYS A 173 -7.75 -32.31 22.49
N GLU A 174 -8.60 -33.29 22.22
CA GLU A 174 -8.24 -34.70 22.43
C GLU A 174 -7.18 -35.07 21.40
N GLU A 175 -5.96 -35.40 21.83
CA GLU A 175 -4.81 -35.72 20.97
C GLU A 175 -5.02 -36.93 20.03
N ASN A 176 -6.11 -37.69 20.18
CA ASN A 176 -6.34 -38.97 19.50
C ASN A 176 -7.69 -39.09 18.76
N GLY A 177 -8.37 -37.99 18.45
CA GLY A 177 -9.69 -38.04 17.79
C GLY A 177 -9.69 -37.42 16.39
N ASN A 178 -10.30 -38.10 15.42
CA ASN A 178 -10.81 -37.52 14.16
C ASN A 178 -11.94 -36.47 14.41
N LYS A 179 -11.90 -35.71 15.52
CA LYS A 179 -12.82 -34.61 15.79
C LYS A 179 -12.28 -33.37 15.09
N ALA A 180 -13.16 -32.72 14.34
CA ALA A 180 -12.82 -31.52 13.61
C ALA A 180 -12.46 -30.36 14.57
N ASP A 181 -11.57 -29.49 14.10
CA ASP A 181 -10.82 -28.48 14.85
C ASP A 181 -11.69 -27.24 15.23
N TYR A 182 -12.97 -27.46 15.61
CA TYR A 182 -13.93 -26.40 15.92
C TYR A 182 -14.45 -26.46 17.36
N PRO A 183 -14.66 -25.29 17.98
CA PRO A 183 -15.16 -25.22 19.35
C PRO A 183 -16.67 -25.50 19.40
N THR A 184 -17.08 -26.60 20.03
CA THR A 184 -18.50 -26.90 20.31
C THR A 184 -18.94 -26.11 21.54
N ILE A 185 -19.36 -24.86 21.34
CA ILE A 185 -19.82 -23.95 22.40
C ILE A 185 -21.32 -23.74 22.24
N MET A 186 -22.05 -23.62 23.36
CA MET A 186 -23.49 -23.34 23.35
C MET A 186 -23.85 -22.20 22.37
N GLY A 187 -24.85 -22.46 21.52
CA GLY A 187 -25.32 -21.52 20.51
C GLY A 187 -24.53 -21.52 19.19
N PHE A 188 -23.46 -22.30 19.08
CA PHE A 188 -22.69 -22.45 17.84
C PHE A 188 -22.80 -23.88 17.30
N GLU A 189 -23.27 -24.02 16.06
CA GLU A 189 -23.34 -25.30 15.33
C GLU A 189 -22.48 -25.21 14.05
N PRO A 190 -21.25 -25.76 14.07
CA PRO A 190 -20.30 -25.65 12.96
C PRO A 190 -20.80 -26.23 11.63
N LEU A 191 -21.70 -27.23 11.68
CA LEU A 191 -22.19 -27.93 10.49
C LEU A 191 -23.56 -27.43 10.01
N VAL A 192 -24.15 -26.42 10.68
CA VAL A 192 -25.51 -25.92 10.36
C VAL A 192 -25.67 -25.53 8.89
N ASN A 193 -24.58 -25.05 8.27
CA ASN A 193 -24.56 -24.55 6.90
C ASN A 193 -23.90 -25.49 5.89
N GLN A 194 -23.64 -26.75 6.23
CA GLN A 194 -22.90 -27.66 5.36
C GLN A 194 -23.53 -27.82 3.96
N ARG A 195 -24.86 -27.75 3.88
CA ARG A 195 -25.62 -27.84 2.61
C ARG A 195 -25.55 -26.57 1.75
N LEU A 196 -25.11 -25.44 2.31
CA LEU A 196 -24.94 -24.17 1.60
C LEU A 196 -23.56 -24.04 0.94
N LEU A 197 -22.63 -24.94 1.29
CA LEU A 197 -21.27 -24.92 0.78
C LEU A 197 -21.17 -25.67 -0.56
N PRO A 198 -20.26 -25.26 -1.46
CA PRO A 198 -20.03 -25.97 -2.71
C PRO A 198 -19.68 -27.45 -2.48
N PRO A 199 -20.08 -28.36 -3.39
CA PRO A 199 -19.76 -29.79 -3.30
C PRO A 199 -18.27 -30.01 -3.61
N THR A 200 -17.44 -29.70 -2.63
CA THR A 200 -15.98 -29.89 -2.63
C THR A 200 -15.60 -30.71 -1.40
N PHE A 201 -14.36 -31.21 -1.33
CA PHE A 201 -13.89 -31.89 -0.13
C PHE A 201 -14.16 -31.00 1.10
N PRO A 202 -14.80 -31.51 2.17
CA PRO A 202 -15.08 -30.72 3.36
C PRO A 202 -13.78 -30.13 3.92
N ARG A 203 -13.59 -28.82 3.72
CA ARG A 203 -12.50 -28.07 4.35
C ARG A 203 -13.04 -27.43 5.61
N TYR A 204 -12.55 -27.88 6.76
CA TYR A 204 -12.88 -27.27 8.04
C TYR A 204 -12.14 -25.95 8.18
N THR A 205 -12.87 -24.90 8.52
CA THR A 205 -12.29 -23.58 8.78
C THR A 205 -11.69 -23.58 10.18
N LYS A 206 -10.38 -23.30 10.29
CA LYS A 206 -9.74 -23.07 11.58
C LYS A 206 -10.22 -21.72 12.14
N ILE A 207 -11.01 -21.77 13.20
CA ILE A 207 -11.50 -20.56 13.86
C ILE A 207 -10.36 -19.94 14.69
N LYS A 208 -10.18 -18.63 14.54
CA LYS A 208 -9.22 -17.85 15.35
C LYS A 208 -9.59 -17.91 16.83
N SER A 209 -8.57 -18.00 17.69
CA SER A 209 -8.75 -17.99 19.13
C SER A 209 -9.29 -16.64 19.61
N ARG A 210 -9.68 -16.55 20.89
CA ARG A 210 -10.18 -15.30 21.46
C ARG A 210 -9.07 -14.27 21.58
N GLU A 211 -7.88 -14.71 21.95
CA GLU A 211 -6.65 -13.93 22.07
C GLU A 211 -6.25 -13.39 20.69
N GLU A 212 -6.14 -14.27 19.68
CA GLU A 212 -5.85 -13.86 18.30
C GLU A 212 -6.89 -12.85 17.77
N ALA A 213 -8.16 -12.98 18.17
CA ALA A 213 -9.20 -12.05 17.76
C ALA A 213 -9.06 -10.67 18.43
N VAL A 214 -8.68 -10.61 19.71
CA VAL A 214 -8.42 -9.34 20.42
C VAL A 214 -7.22 -8.63 19.79
N ASP A 215 -6.12 -9.35 19.55
CA ASP A 215 -4.93 -8.83 18.86
C ASP A 215 -5.27 -8.27 17.47
N TYR A 216 -6.08 -9.01 16.70
CA TYR A 216 -6.54 -8.57 15.39
C TYR A 216 -7.32 -7.26 15.46
N PHE A 217 -8.24 -7.14 16.43
CA PHE A 217 -9.06 -5.94 16.60
C PHE A 217 -8.24 -4.73 17.08
N GLU A 218 -7.26 -4.94 17.97
CA GLU A 218 -6.32 -3.89 18.35
C GLU A 218 -5.56 -3.35 17.13
N GLY A 219 -4.98 -4.26 16.34
CA GLY A 219 -4.31 -3.90 15.09
C GLY A 219 -5.25 -3.20 14.11
N LEU A 220 -6.50 -3.66 13.98
CA LEU A 220 -7.50 -3.05 13.12
C LEU A 220 -7.82 -1.62 13.55
N ILE A 221 -8.06 -1.38 14.85
CA ILE A 221 -8.36 -0.05 15.39
C ILE A 221 -7.22 0.92 15.09
N ASN A 222 -5.98 0.49 15.31
CA ASN A 222 -4.80 1.31 15.02
C ASN A 222 -4.69 1.64 13.53
N ARG A 223 -4.94 0.66 12.64
CA ARG A 223 -5.00 0.90 11.19
C ARG A 223 -6.13 1.86 10.81
N LEU A 224 -7.34 1.69 11.36
CA LEU A 224 -8.47 2.57 11.07
C LEU A 224 -8.24 4.02 11.54
N ARG A 225 -7.53 4.21 12.65
CA ARG A 225 -7.10 5.55 13.09
C ARG A 225 -6.03 6.14 12.18
N LEU A 226 -5.11 5.31 11.70
CA LEU A 226 -4.05 5.74 10.77
C LEU A 226 -4.65 6.22 9.44
N ILE A 227 -5.58 5.48 8.84
CA ILE A 227 -6.15 5.83 7.53
C ILE A 227 -6.91 7.16 7.55
N CYS A 228 -7.46 7.58 8.69
CA CYS A 228 -8.10 8.89 8.84
C CYS A 228 -7.14 10.06 8.59
N ASN A 229 -5.82 9.84 8.70
CA ASN A 229 -4.83 10.89 8.43
C ASN A 229 -4.68 11.21 6.93
N VAL A 230 -5.25 10.39 6.03
CA VAL A 230 -5.19 10.61 4.58
C VAL A 230 -5.73 12.00 4.18
N VAL A 231 -6.66 12.56 4.95
CA VAL A 231 -7.23 13.90 4.72
C VAL A 231 -6.21 15.03 4.84
N ASN A 232 -5.07 14.78 5.48
CA ASN A 232 -3.98 15.75 5.63
C ASN A 232 -3.06 15.79 4.41
N TYR A 233 -3.24 14.88 3.44
CA TYR A 233 -2.42 14.76 2.24
C TYR A 233 -3.12 15.43 1.06
N GLY A 234 -2.92 16.74 0.92
CA GLY A 234 -3.65 17.57 -0.04
C GLY A 234 -3.28 17.39 -1.51
N THR A 235 -2.13 16.78 -1.84
CA THR A 235 -1.73 16.53 -3.24
C THR A 235 -1.94 15.07 -3.61
N PHE A 236 -2.23 14.80 -4.89
CA PHE A 236 -2.35 13.43 -5.39
C PHE A 236 -1.10 12.59 -5.10
N HIS A 237 0.09 13.15 -5.31
CA HIS A 237 1.35 12.45 -5.07
C HIS A 237 1.49 12.08 -3.59
N ALA A 238 1.25 13.04 -2.68
CA ALA A 238 1.34 12.77 -1.24
C ALA A 238 0.30 11.74 -0.77
N ALA A 239 -0.91 11.76 -1.36
CA ALA A 239 -1.90 10.72 -1.12
C ALA A 239 -1.43 9.36 -1.66
N LEU A 240 -0.95 9.27 -2.90
CA LEU A 240 -0.45 8.02 -3.48
C LEU A 240 0.67 7.41 -2.65
N ASP A 241 1.60 8.23 -2.14
CA ASP A 241 2.66 7.78 -1.23
C ASP A 241 2.08 7.25 0.08
N PHE A 242 1.10 7.93 0.67
CA PHE A 242 0.39 7.44 1.86
C PHE A 242 -0.26 6.07 1.63
N PHE A 243 -0.93 5.89 0.48
CA PHE A 243 -1.52 4.59 0.10
C PHE A 243 -0.44 3.50 -0.07
N GLY A 244 0.69 3.83 -0.70
CA GLY A 244 1.82 2.93 -0.85
C GLY A 244 2.41 2.49 0.49
N GLU A 245 2.69 3.44 1.39
CA GLU A 245 3.22 3.16 2.73
C GLU A 245 2.23 2.38 3.59
N PHE A 246 0.95 2.75 3.57
CA PHE A 246 -0.08 1.99 4.28
C PHE A 246 -0.18 0.54 3.77
N SER A 247 -0.06 0.35 2.45
CA SER A 247 -0.05 -0.98 1.85
C SER A 247 1.14 -1.82 2.32
N LYS A 248 2.33 -1.22 2.57
CA LYS A 248 3.53 -1.94 3.06
C LYS A 248 3.30 -2.61 4.42
N LEU A 249 2.39 -2.07 5.22
CA LEU A 249 1.97 -2.66 6.50
C LEU A 249 1.15 -3.96 6.35
N SER A 250 0.86 -4.41 5.12
CA SER A 250 0.02 -5.59 4.85
C SER A 250 -1.35 -5.52 5.56
N PRO A 251 -2.11 -4.42 5.35
CA PRO A 251 -3.35 -4.16 6.09
C PRO A 251 -4.47 -5.14 5.69
N CYS A 252 -5.37 -5.43 6.63
CA CYS A 252 -6.54 -6.27 6.37
C CYS A 252 -7.53 -5.64 5.38
N VAL A 253 -8.38 -6.48 4.78
CA VAL A 253 -9.34 -6.11 3.72
C VAL A 253 -10.27 -4.96 4.07
N LEU A 254 -10.76 -4.89 5.31
CA LEU A 254 -11.63 -3.81 5.75
C LEU A 254 -10.89 -2.47 5.78
N SER A 255 -9.70 -2.43 6.39
CA SER A 255 -8.94 -1.17 6.53
C SER A 255 -8.45 -0.61 5.19
N ARG A 256 -8.03 -1.49 4.26
CA ARG A 256 -7.67 -1.06 2.90
C ARG A 256 -8.89 -0.57 2.12
N SER A 257 -10.06 -1.20 2.28
CA SER A 257 -11.30 -0.78 1.62
C SER A 257 -11.80 0.58 2.13
N LEU A 258 -11.77 0.80 3.45
CA LEU A 258 -12.18 2.08 4.04
C LEU A 258 -11.26 3.24 3.63
N LEU A 259 -9.94 2.99 3.51
CA LEU A 259 -9.01 4.00 3.00
C LEU A 259 -9.36 4.40 1.56
N GLN A 260 -9.66 3.42 0.69
CA GLN A 260 -10.09 3.68 -0.69
C GLN A 260 -11.34 4.55 -0.73
N LEU A 261 -12.34 4.24 0.10
CA LEU A 261 -13.62 4.96 0.12
C LEU A 261 -13.53 6.34 0.79
N LEU A 262 -12.60 6.54 1.73
CA LEU A 262 -12.32 7.87 2.28
C LEU A 262 -11.78 8.82 1.20
N TYR A 263 -10.83 8.35 0.38
CA TYR A 263 -10.22 9.16 -0.67
C TYR A 263 -11.09 9.26 -1.93
N LEU A 264 -11.68 8.14 -2.38
CA LEU A 264 -12.48 8.03 -3.61
C LEU A 264 -13.90 7.48 -3.32
N PRO A 265 -14.77 8.26 -2.66
CA PRO A 265 -16.06 7.78 -2.15
C PRO A 265 -17.11 7.42 -3.22
N ASN A 266 -16.94 7.91 -4.46
CA ASN A 266 -17.92 7.76 -5.55
C ASN A 266 -17.41 6.79 -6.64
N THR A 267 -16.70 5.74 -6.25
CA THR A 267 -16.10 4.77 -7.18
C THR A 267 -17.08 3.71 -7.69
N GLU A 268 -18.38 3.89 -7.46
CA GLU A 268 -19.39 2.95 -7.95
C GLU A 268 -19.40 2.81 -9.47
N VAL A 269 -19.69 1.57 -9.84
CA VAL A 269 -19.62 0.92 -11.14
C VAL A 269 -20.64 1.54 -12.09
N ASN A 270 -20.17 2.32 -13.07
CA ASN A 270 -20.63 2.17 -14.45
C ASN A 270 -19.63 2.78 -15.45
N TYR A 271 -19.27 1.93 -16.40
CA TYR A 271 -18.24 2.13 -17.39
C TYR A 271 -18.63 3.28 -18.32
N LEU A 272 -17.68 4.16 -18.63
CA LEU A 272 -17.70 5.19 -19.68
C LEU A 272 -18.16 6.62 -19.32
N LEU A 273 -19.15 6.86 -18.46
CA LEU A 273 -19.67 8.24 -18.21
C LEU A 273 -19.18 8.93 -16.92
N VAL A 274 -18.53 8.19 -16.00
CA VAL A 274 -18.24 8.68 -14.62
C VAL A 274 -16.87 9.37 -14.48
N SER A 275 -15.98 9.27 -15.48
CA SER A 275 -14.62 9.84 -15.35
C SER A 275 -14.60 11.36 -15.15
N LEU A 276 -15.62 12.08 -15.64
CA LEU A 276 -15.72 13.54 -15.53
C LEU A 276 -16.20 14.04 -14.16
N THR A 277 -16.69 13.16 -13.28
CA THR A 277 -17.31 13.55 -12.00
C THR A 277 -16.64 12.91 -10.79
N ILE A 278 -15.52 12.19 -10.97
CA ILE A 278 -14.80 11.60 -9.84
C ILE A 278 -14.29 12.73 -8.95
N LYS A 279 -14.65 12.66 -7.67
CA LYS A 279 -14.22 13.63 -6.66
C LYS A 279 -13.37 12.96 -5.59
N THR A 280 -12.24 13.56 -5.27
CA THR A 280 -11.46 13.22 -4.07
C THR A 280 -12.18 13.77 -2.84
N PHE A 281 -12.23 12.97 -1.79
CA PHE A 281 -12.92 13.30 -0.54
C PHE A 281 -14.40 13.70 -0.70
N GLY A 282 -15.00 13.46 -1.87
CA GLY A 282 -16.35 13.86 -2.23
C GLY A 282 -16.53 15.35 -2.62
N THR A 283 -15.47 16.15 -2.60
CA THR A 283 -15.55 17.62 -2.76
C THR A 283 -14.86 18.13 -4.02
N GLU A 284 -13.58 17.78 -4.22
CA GLU A 284 -12.72 18.32 -5.29
C GLU A 284 -12.69 17.38 -6.50
N LEU A 285 -12.81 17.90 -7.72
CA LEU A 285 -12.76 17.08 -8.93
C LEU A 285 -11.35 16.52 -9.14
N MET A 286 -11.24 15.23 -9.46
CA MET A 286 -9.96 14.57 -9.72
C MET A 286 -9.18 15.26 -10.85
N THR A 287 -9.87 15.80 -11.87
CA THR A 287 -9.26 16.59 -12.94
C THR A 287 -8.51 17.82 -12.42
N ASP A 288 -9.07 18.48 -11.42
CA ASP A 288 -8.48 19.67 -10.80
C ASP A 288 -7.29 19.29 -9.91
N VAL A 289 -7.44 18.21 -9.13
CA VAL A 289 -6.35 17.61 -8.34
C VAL A 289 -5.16 17.26 -9.23
N LEU A 290 -5.41 16.64 -10.39
CA LEU A 290 -4.38 16.27 -11.35
C LEU A 290 -3.75 17.49 -12.02
N ARG A 291 -4.55 18.51 -12.36
CA ARG A 291 -4.06 19.79 -12.87
C ARG A 291 -3.10 20.45 -11.89
N ASP A 292 -3.46 20.47 -10.61
CA ASP A 292 -2.64 21.05 -9.55
C ASP A 292 -1.41 20.18 -9.27
N GLY A 293 -1.52 18.85 -9.38
CA GLY A 293 -0.39 17.93 -9.34
C GLY A 293 0.64 18.19 -10.44
N ALA A 294 0.20 18.33 -11.70
CA ALA A 294 1.07 18.68 -12.82
C ALA A 294 1.70 20.08 -12.64
N ARG A 295 0.92 21.05 -12.17
CA ARG A 295 1.41 22.40 -11.86
C ARG A 295 2.49 22.37 -10.78
N ALA A 296 2.29 21.64 -9.69
CA ALA A 296 3.25 21.52 -8.60
C ALA A 296 4.53 20.77 -9.02
N PHE A 297 4.39 19.76 -9.89
CA PHE A 297 5.51 18.93 -10.32
C PHE A 297 6.44 19.61 -11.34
N ILE A 298 5.88 20.24 -12.38
CA ILE A 298 6.68 20.79 -13.50
C ILE A 298 6.27 22.20 -13.94
N SER A 299 5.16 22.74 -13.41
CA SER A 299 4.62 24.07 -13.73
C SER A 299 4.55 24.36 -15.24
N PRO A 300 3.78 23.58 -16.03
CA PRO A 300 3.63 23.79 -17.46
C PRO A 300 3.30 25.26 -17.81
N PRO A 301 3.93 25.87 -18.83
CA PRO A 301 3.72 27.27 -19.19
C PRO A 301 2.25 27.64 -19.45
N VAL A 302 1.45 26.67 -19.91
CA VAL A 302 0.01 26.82 -20.11
C VAL A 302 -0.73 27.19 -18.81
N PHE A 303 -0.31 26.68 -17.64
CA PHE A 303 -0.98 26.93 -16.36
C PHE A 303 -0.58 28.23 -15.64
N VAL A 304 0.30 29.04 -16.23
CA VAL A 304 0.69 30.34 -15.66
C VAL A 304 -0.50 31.30 -15.68
N GLN A 305 -0.66 32.10 -14.62
CA GLN A 305 -1.71 33.11 -14.55
C GLN A 305 -1.66 34.06 -15.76
N LYS A 306 -2.82 34.31 -16.38
CA LYS A 306 -2.96 35.10 -17.62
C LYS A 306 -2.17 34.53 -18.81
N SER A 307 -1.88 33.23 -18.84
CA SER A 307 -1.27 32.58 -19.98
C SER A 307 -2.08 32.82 -21.26
N ARG A 308 -1.43 33.38 -22.29
CA ARG A 308 -2.04 33.55 -23.62
C ARG A 308 -2.44 32.20 -24.24
N LEU A 309 -1.77 31.11 -23.85
CA LEU A 309 -2.14 29.76 -24.26
C LEU A 309 -3.52 29.36 -23.71
N MET A 310 -3.84 29.71 -22.46
CA MET A 310 -5.16 29.42 -21.89
C MET A 310 -6.29 30.33 -22.41
N LEU A 311 -5.95 31.45 -23.05
CA LEU A 311 -6.92 32.27 -23.77
C LEU A 311 -7.29 31.66 -25.13
N ASN A 312 -6.46 30.76 -25.67
CA ASN A 312 -6.79 30.01 -26.87
C ASN A 312 -7.74 28.86 -26.51
N ALA A 313 -8.96 28.89 -27.04
CA ALA A 313 -10.00 27.92 -26.74
C ALA A 313 -9.58 26.47 -27.07
N GLN A 314 -8.90 26.28 -28.21
CA GLN A 314 -8.43 24.96 -28.65
C GLN A 314 -7.34 24.42 -27.73
N ALA A 315 -6.40 25.26 -27.29
CA ALA A 315 -5.36 24.86 -26.32
C ALA A 315 -5.96 24.46 -24.97
N LYS A 316 -6.95 25.22 -24.49
CA LYS A 316 -7.67 24.88 -23.26
C LYS A 316 -8.39 23.53 -23.40
N GLU A 317 -9.16 23.35 -24.46
CA GLU A 317 -9.89 22.11 -24.73
C GLU A 317 -8.95 20.89 -24.82
N TYR A 318 -7.79 21.06 -25.45
CA TYR A 318 -6.83 19.97 -25.61
C TYR A 318 -6.20 19.55 -24.28
N VAL A 319 -5.86 20.52 -23.42
CA VAL A 319 -5.35 20.25 -22.07
C VAL A 319 -6.43 19.64 -21.17
N ASP A 320 -7.66 20.16 -21.22
CA ASP A 320 -8.77 19.63 -20.41
C ASP A 320 -9.12 18.20 -20.84
N THR A 321 -9.11 17.91 -22.15
CA THR A 321 -9.32 16.55 -22.68
C THR A 321 -8.24 15.58 -22.19
N PHE A 322 -6.97 15.98 -22.26
CA PHE A 322 -5.86 15.17 -21.76
C PHE A 322 -5.97 14.91 -20.25
N LEU A 323 -6.23 15.93 -19.43
CA LEU A 323 -6.41 15.76 -17.99
C LEU A 323 -7.60 14.85 -17.65
N ASN A 324 -8.69 14.93 -18.42
CA ASN A 324 -9.83 14.03 -18.30
C ASN A 324 -9.45 12.57 -18.59
N ARG A 325 -8.58 12.33 -19.57
CA ARG A 325 -8.05 10.99 -19.89
C ARG A 325 -7.15 10.44 -18.77
N CYS A 326 -6.41 11.31 -18.08
CA CYS A 326 -5.59 10.92 -16.93
C CYS A 326 -6.40 10.43 -15.71
N VAL A 327 -7.64 10.91 -15.52
CA VAL A 327 -8.43 10.63 -14.31
C VAL A 327 -8.52 9.14 -14.00
N ARG A 328 -8.87 8.31 -14.99
CA ARG A 328 -9.12 6.87 -14.76
C ARG A 328 -7.83 6.12 -14.41
N PRO A 329 -6.73 6.19 -15.19
CA PRO A 329 -5.46 5.55 -14.81
C PRO A 329 -4.94 6.02 -13.44
N PHE A 330 -5.05 7.31 -13.13
CA PHE A 330 -4.60 7.82 -11.83
C PHE A 330 -5.47 7.34 -10.65
N CYS A 331 -6.78 7.21 -10.84
CA CYS A 331 -7.63 6.53 -9.85
C CYS A 331 -7.24 5.06 -9.69
N PHE A 332 -6.85 4.40 -10.77
CA PHE A 332 -6.43 3.00 -10.73
C PHE A 332 -5.10 2.82 -9.98
N LEU A 333 -4.16 3.77 -10.08
CA LEU A 333 -2.94 3.77 -9.25
C LEU A 333 -3.28 3.71 -7.74
N ILE A 334 -4.26 4.49 -7.29
CA ILE A 334 -4.73 4.46 -5.90
C ILE A 334 -5.37 3.10 -5.56
N LYS A 335 -6.24 2.58 -6.46
CA LYS A 335 -6.91 1.29 -6.25
C LYS A 335 -5.94 0.12 -6.17
N ILE A 336 -4.90 0.10 -7.01
CA ILE A 336 -3.87 -0.95 -7.01
C ILE A 336 -3.28 -1.11 -5.61
N SER A 337 -2.89 -0.01 -4.94
CA SER A 337 -2.33 -0.06 -3.57
C SER A 337 -3.26 -0.71 -2.54
N GLY A 338 -4.56 -0.79 -2.83
CA GLY A 338 -5.57 -1.43 -1.99
C GLY A 338 -5.67 -2.94 -2.15
N HIS A 339 -5.05 -3.57 -3.15
CA HIS A 339 -5.08 -5.03 -3.35
C HIS A 339 -4.00 -5.77 -2.54
N ASN A 340 -4.06 -7.10 -2.47
CA ASN A 340 -2.95 -7.90 -1.94
C ASN A 340 -1.69 -7.79 -2.84
N ARG A 341 -0.52 -8.21 -2.34
CA ARG A 341 0.78 -7.98 -3.01
C ARG A 341 0.90 -8.67 -4.37
N ALA A 342 0.40 -9.90 -4.51
CA ALA A 342 0.41 -10.61 -5.78
C ALA A 342 -0.44 -9.88 -6.83
N ARG A 343 -1.66 -9.49 -6.44
CA ARG A 343 -2.61 -8.78 -7.31
C ARG A 343 -2.17 -7.36 -7.63
N GLN A 344 -1.45 -6.71 -6.73
CA GLN A 344 -0.78 -5.45 -7.03
C GLN A 344 0.18 -5.63 -8.21
N ARG A 345 1.07 -6.61 -8.17
CA ARG A 345 2.03 -6.86 -9.24
C ARG A 345 1.35 -7.15 -10.58
N ASP A 346 0.30 -7.96 -10.58
CA ASP A 346 -0.49 -8.25 -11.78
C ASP A 346 -1.09 -6.95 -12.37
N LYS A 347 -1.75 -6.14 -11.55
CA LYS A 347 -2.41 -4.90 -12.02
C LYS A 347 -1.40 -3.80 -12.41
N LEU A 348 -0.21 -3.76 -11.80
CA LEU A 348 0.89 -2.89 -12.23
C LEU A 348 1.34 -3.23 -13.66
N SER A 349 1.34 -4.51 -14.04
CA SER A 349 1.69 -4.89 -15.42
C SER A 349 0.69 -4.35 -16.44
N HIS A 350 -0.60 -4.36 -16.11
CA HIS A 350 -1.66 -3.88 -17.00
C HIS A 350 -1.71 -2.35 -17.11
N ILE A 351 -1.54 -1.63 -15.99
CA ILE A 351 -1.64 -0.15 -16.02
C ILE A 351 -0.51 0.51 -16.83
N LEU A 352 0.60 -0.20 -17.09
CA LEU A 352 1.68 0.33 -17.93
C LEU A 352 1.22 0.62 -19.36
N GLU A 353 0.27 -0.16 -19.90
CA GLU A 353 -0.32 0.10 -21.22
C GLU A 353 -1.14 1.40 -21.23
N ASP A 354 -1.97 1.62 -20.20
CA ASP A 354 -2.70 2.87 -20.02
C ASP A 354 -1.75 4.08 -19.90
N LEU A 355 -0.68 3.93 -19.13
CA LEU A 355 0.32 4.99 -18.95
C LEU A 355 1.13 5.26 -20.22
N ALA A 356 1.44 4.24 -21.02
CA ALA A 356 2.10 4.40 -22.31
C ALA A 356 1.22 5.20 -23.29
N ASN A 357 -0.07 4.89 -23.37
CA ASN A 357 -1.03 5.66 -24.17
C ASN A 357 -1.11 7.13 -23.70
N LEU A 358 -1.11 7.36 -22.37
CA LEU A 358 -1.08 8.72 -21.82
C LEU A 358 0.23 9.46 -22.15
N GLN A 359 1.38 8.79 -22.25
CA GLN A 359 2.63 9.44 -22.68
C GLN A 359 2.52 9.94 -24.12
N ASP A 360 2.00 9.12 -25.04
CA ASP A 360 1.81 9.50 -26.44
C ASP A 360 0.84 10.68 -26.58
N GLU A 361 -0.24 10.70 -25.78
CA GLU A 361 -1.16 11.85 -25.73
C GLU A 361 -0.47 13.10 -25.15
N ALA A 362 0.29 12.95 -24.08
CA ALA A 362 1.02 14.06 -23.45
C ALA A 362 2.01 14.71 -24.40
N ASP A 363 2.76 13.92 -25.17
CA ASP A 363 3.72 14.41 -26.16
C ASP A 363 3.03 15.18 -27.29
N LYS A 364 1.85 14.72 -27.75
CA LYS A 364 1.03 15.45 -28.73
C LYS A 364 0.52 16.78 -28.18
N VAL A 365 0.12 16.82 -26.90
CA VAL A 365 -0.31 18.05 -26.21
C VAL A 365 0.86 19.02 -26.08
N ASP A 366 2.02 18.55 -25.64
CA ASP A 366 3.23 19.36 -25.50
C ASP A 366 3.68 19.93 -26.86
N ALA A 367 3.68 19.13 -27.92
CA ALA A 367 4.03 19.58 -29.27
C ALA A 367 3.06 20.65 -29.79
N PHE A 368 1.76 20.46 -29.60
CA PHE A 368 0.74 21.44 -29.98
C PHE A 368 0.91 22.77 -29.22
N LEU A 369 1.07 22.71 -27.90
CA LEU A 369 1.24 23.90 -27.06
C LEU A 369 2.57 24.61 -27.34
N HIS A 370 3.63 23.87 -27.66
CA HIS A 370 4.90 24.45 -28.05
C HIS A 370 4.77 25.25 -29.35
N ASN A 371 4.14 24.67 -30.38
CA ASN A 371 3.91 25.35 -31.66
C ASN A 371 3.06 26.62 -31.51
N LEU A 372 2.07 26.62 -30.62
CA LEU A 372 1.31 27.83 -30.29
C LEU A 372 2.16 28.84 -29.50
N SER A 373 3.00 28.36 -28.58
CA SER A 373 3.86 29.26 -27.79
C SER A 373 4.90 29.96 -28.66
N LEU A 374 5.42 29.32 -29.71
CA LEU A 374 6.36 29.94 -30.65
C LEU A 374 5.77 31.14 -31.40
N LYS A 375 4.43 31.20 -31.51
CA LYS A 375 3.70 32.31 -32.16
C LYS A 375 3.40 33.47 -31.22
N CYS A 376 3.74 33.36 -29.93
CA CYS A 376 3.54 34.43 -28.96
C CYS A 376 4.71 35.43 -28.98
N GLU A 377 4.45 36.69 -28.60
CA GLU A 377 5.48 37.74 -28.50
C GLU A 377 6.69 37.33 -27.64
N TYR A 378 6.44 36.53 -26.60
CA TYR A 378 7.47 35.94 -25.73
C TYR A 378 7.36 34.41 -25.81
N PRO A 379 8.08 33.77 -26.75
CA PRO A 379 7.99 32.33 -26.93
C PRO A 379 8.55 31.60 -25.71
N ARG A 380 7.92 30.49 -25.33
CA ARG A 380 8.33 29.64 -24.21
C ARG A 380 8.41 28.19 -24.66
N GLN A 381 9.38 27.47 -24.12
CA GLN A 381 9.48 26.03 -24.35
C GLN A 381 8.36 25.33 -23.59
N HIS A 382 7.59 24.51 -24.29
CA HIS A 382 6.54 23.66 -23.71
C HIS A 382 6.78 22.17 -24.04
N LEU A 383 7.87 21.85 -24.73
CA LEU A 383 8.19 20.46 -25.07
C LEU A 383 8.47 19.66 -23.79
N ALA A 384 7.90 18.46 -23.72
CA ALA A 384 8.08 17.50 -22.65
C ALA A 384 7.66 17.99 -21.24
N CYS A 385 6.72 18.92 -21.12
CA CYS A 385 6.13 19.26 -19.83
C CYS A 385 5.21 18.14 -19.33
N PHE A 386 4.09 17.89 -20.01
CA PHE A 386 3.18 16.81 -19.64
C PHE A 386 3.82 15.44 -19.87
N GLY A 387 4.63 15.28 -20.92
CA GLY A 387 5.36 14.03 -21.18
C GLY A 387 6.25 13.62 -20.01
N THR A 388 7.01 14.56 -19.42
CA THR A 388 7.86 14.27 -18.25
C THR A 388 7.04 13.95 -17.00
N TRP A 389 5.86 14.57 -16.84
CA TRP A 389 4.97 14.28 -15.71
C TRP A 389 4.39 12.86 -15.78
N ILE A 390 3.94 12.41 -16.95
CA ILE A 390 3.46 11.02 -17.14
C ILE A 390 4.62 10.02 -17.08
N LEU A 391 5.79 10.36 -17.65
CA LEU A 391 6.99 9.54 -17.58
C LEU A 391 7.39 9.25 -16.13
N TYR A 392 7.32 10.25 -15.24
CA TYR A 392 7.60 10.08 -13.82
C TYR A 392 6.72 8.98 -13.18
N HIS A 393 5.40 9.01 -13.40
CA HIS A 393 4.49 7.99 -12.87
C HIS A 393 4.72 6.63 -13.52
N THR A 394 5.05 6.60 -14.82
CA THR A 394 5.38 5.36 -15.52
C THR A 394 6.63 4.71 -14.92
N LEU A 395 7.69 5.47 -14.70
CA LEU A 395 8.92 4.99 -14.08
C LEU A 395 8.68 4.49 -12.65
N ARG A 396 7.81 5.16 -11.87
CA ARG A 396 7.41 4.67 -10.54
C ARG A 396 6.74 3.31 -10.62
N VAL A 397 5.80 3.10 -11.56
CA VAL A 397 5.13 1.81 -11.75
C VAL A 397 6.13 0.74 -12.21
N MET A 398 7.01 1.04 -13.15
CA MET A 398 8.05 0.10 -13.61
C MET A 398 8.97 -0.32 -12.47
N ILE A 399 9.48 0.64 -11.69
CA ILE A 399 10.34 0.36 -10.53
C ILE A 399 9.57 -0.49 -9.50
N HIS A 400 8.31 -0.14 -9.20
CA HIS A 400 7.50 -0.90 -8.26
C HIS A 400 7.23 -2.34 -8.73
N TYR A 401 6.96 -2.53 -10.03
CA TYR A 401 6.80 -3.85 -10.63
C TYR A 401 8.07 -4.71 -10.49
N VAL A 402 9.25 -4.13 -10.74
CA VAL A 402 10.51 -4.87 -10.54
C VAL A 402 10.70 -5.22 -9.07
N LEU A 403 10.53 -4.26 -8.16
CA LEU A 403 10.80 -4.46 -6.73
C LEU A 403 9.83 -5.44 -6.07
N THR A 404 8.55 -5.46 -6.46
CA THR A 404 7.57 -6.44 -5.97
C THR A 404 7.94 -7.88 -6.34
N GLY A 405 8.76 -8.09 -7.37
CA GLY A 405 9.31 -9.42 -7.66
C GLY A 405 10.27 -9.94 -6.60
N PHE A 406 10.98 -9.07 -5.86
CA PHE A 406 11.74 -9.50 -4.69
C PHE A 406 10.83 -9.81 -3.49
N GLU A 407 9.85 -8.94 -3.22
CA GLU A 407 8.86 -9.15 -2.13
C GLU A 407 8.07 -10.45 -2.26
N LEU A 408 7.81 -10.87 -3.50
CA LEU A 408 7.06 -12.07 -3.83
C LEU A 408 7.98 -13.27 -4.15
N GLU A 409 9.29 -13.12 -3.93
CA GLU A 409 10.30 -14.18 -4.15
C GLU A 409 10.27 -14.77 -5.57
N LEU A 410 10.01 -13.94 -6.58
CA LEU A 410 9.84 -14.36 -7.97
C LEU A 410 11.16 -14.47 -8.74
N TYR A 411 12.26 -13.99 -8.17
CA TYR A 411 13.59 -14.01 -8.78
C TYR A 411 14.49 -15.02 -8.07
N SER A 412 15.12 -15.89 -8.85
CA SER A 412 16.23 -16.72 -8.35
C SER A 412 17.52 -15.91 -8.23
N THR A 413 18.45 -16.34 -7.38
CA THR A 413 19.72 -15.63 -7.12
C THR A 413 20.55 -15.36 -8.38
N HIS A 414 20.56 -16.31 -9.33
CA HIS A 414 21.28 -16.15 -10.61
C HIS A 414 20.62 -15.11 -11.54
N GLU A 415 19.37 -14.70 -11.30
CA GLU A 415 18.66 -13.67 -12.04
C GLU A 415 18.95 -12.26 -11.52
N TYR A 416 19.42 -12.12 -10.27
CA TYR A 416 19.59 -10.83 -9.62
C TYR A 416 20.49 -9.87 -10.40
N HIS A 417 21.45 -10.39 -11.16
CA HIS A 417 22.44 -9.57 -11.86
C HIS A 417 21.79 -8.67 -12.92
N TYR A 418 20.88 -9.19 -13.76
CA TYR A 418 20.16 -8.37 -14.73
C TYR A 418 19.03 -7.55 -14.09
N VAL A 419 18.43 -8.03 -12.99
CA VAL A 419 17.40 -7.28 -12.27
C VAL A 419 17.99 -6.00 -11.65
N PHE A 420 19.08 -6.13 -10.88
CA PHE A 420 19.76 -4.98 -10.30
C PHE A 420 20.45 -4.11 -11.34
N TRP A 421 20.96 -4.69 -12.43
CA TRP A 421 21.48 -3.92 -13.56
C TRP A 421 20.40 -3.04 -14.18
N TYR A 422 19.21 -3.60 -14.45
CA TYR A 422 18.10 -2.86 -15.07
C TYR A 422 17.61 -1.72 -14.15
N LEU A 423 17.59 -1.94 -12.84
CA LEU A 423 17.32 -0.87 -11.87
C LEU A 423 18.42 0.21 -11.90
N PHE A 424 19.69 -0.21 -11.89
CA PHE A 424 20.86 0.66 -11.78
C PHE A 424 21.14 1.52 -13.02
N GLU A 425 21.38 0.88 -14.17
CA GLU A 425 21.80 1.55 -15.41
C GLU A 425 20.63 2.20 -16.14
N PHE A 426 19.41 1.68 -15.93
CA PHE A 426 18.25 2.08 -16.72
C PHE A 426 17.21 2.82 -15.89
N LEU A 427 16.41 2.14 -15.05
CA LEU A 427 15.22 2.75 -14.44
C LEU A 427 15.54 3.94 -13.51
N TYR A 428 16.49 3.81 -12.59
CA TYR A 428 16.82 4.91 -11.68
C TYR A 428 17.55 6.07 -12.39
N GLY A 429 18.33 5.77 -13.45
CA GLY A 429 18.93 6.81 -14.29
C GLY A 429 17.88 7.68 -14.99
N TRP A 430 16.84 7.05 -15.55
CA TRP A 430 15.69 7.74 -16.13
C TRP A 430 14.88 8.51 -15.09
N MET A 431 14.66 7.95 -13.91
CA MET A 431 13.95 8.63 -12.81
C MET A 431 14.67 9.91 -12.39
N VAL A 432 15.98 9.84 -12.14
CA VAL A 432 16.81 10.99 -11.78
C VAL A 432 16.80 12.05 -12.89
N SER A 433 16.83 11.63 -14.16
CA SER A 433 16.78 12.52 -15.32
C SER A 433 15.43 13.23 -15.44
N ALA A 434 14.31 12.52 -15.25
CA ALA A 434 12.96 13.09 -15.28
C ALA A 434 12.76 14.13 -14.17
N LEU A 435 13.17 13.82 -12.94
CA LEU A 435 13.10 14.75 -11.80
C LEU A 435 14.00 15.98 -12.01
N SER A 436 15.21 15.79 -12.52
CA SER A 436 16.15 16.90 -12.81
C SER A 436 15.61 17.83 -13.90
N ARG A 437 14.94 17.28 -14.91
CA ARG A 437 14.25 18.06 -15.94
C ARG A 437 13.09 18.85 -15.33
N ALA A 438 12.27 18.23 -14.48
CA ALA A 438 11.18 18.91 -13.79
C ALA A 438 11.68 20.08 -12.91
N ASP A 439 12.74 19.88 -12.13
CA ASP A 439 13.41 20.94 -11.34
C ASP A 439 13.88 22.10 -12.22
N SER A 440 14.38 21.80 -13.43
CA SER A 440 14.87 22.82 -14.37
C SER A 440 13.72 23.67 -14.90
N PHE A 441 12.60 23.06 -15.30
CA PHE A 441 11.38 23.77 -15.70
C PHE A 441 10.82 24.65 -14.58
N LEU A 442 10.78 24.15 -13.33
CA LEU A 442 10.32 24.93 -12.18
C LEU A 442 11.18 26.19 -11.97
N LEU A 443 12.50 26.05 -12.09
CA LEU A 443 13.45 27.15 -11.93
C LEU A 443 13.33 28.21 -13.06
N GLU A 444 13.16 27.76 -14.30
CA GLU A 444 12.91 28.65 -15.44
C GLU A 444 11.61 29.42 -15.27
N GLN A 445 10.55 28.73 -14.83
CA GLN A 445 9.23 29.32 -14.65
C GLN A 445 9.20 30.31 -13.47
N GLU A 446 9.92 30.05 -12.38
CA GLU A 446 10.11 30.99 -11.27
C GLU A 446 10.82 32.27 -11.76
N THR A 447 11.91 32.11 -12.51
CA THR A 447 12.70 33.23 -13.05
C THR A 447 11.85 34.12 -13.97
N TYR A 448 11.00 33.51 -14.81
CA TYR A 448 10.07 34.25 -15.67
C TYR A 448 9.04 35.06 -14.87
N ILE A 449 8.47 34.49 -13.80
CA ILE A 449 7.48 35.18 -12.95
C ILE A 449 8.12 36.35 -12.22
N GLU A 450 9.38 36.23 -11.80
CA GLU A 450 10.13 37.33 -11.17
C GLU A 450 10.36 38.49 -12.15
N GLN A 451 10.72 38.19 -13.40
CA GLN A 451 10.92 39.19 -14.45
C GLN A 451 9.62 39.96 -14.76
N GLN A 452 8.48 39.27 -14.85
CA GLN A 452 7.19 39.93 -15.10
C GLN A 452 6.72 40.84 -13.95
N LYS A 453 7.13 40.59 -12.71
CA LYS A 453 6.76 41.41 -11.55
C LYS A 453 7.61 42.68 -11.40
N GLY A 454 8.50 42.99 -12.34
CA GLY A 454 9.32 44.20 -12.33
C GLY A 454 10.27 44.30 -11.11
N ARG A 455 10.51 43.18 -10.41
CA ARG A 455 11.46 43.14 -9.29
C ARG A 455 12.87 43.06 -9.87
N SER A 456 13.41 44.22 -10.24
CA SER A 456 14.82 44.36 -10.58
C SER A 456 15.67 43.76 -9.46
N ALA A 457 16.67 42.96 -9.83
CA ALA A 457 17.56 42.19 -8.98
C ALA A 457 18.45 43.04 -8.03
N LYS A 458 17.86 43.88 -7.19
CA LYS A 458 18.56 44.54 -6.09
C LYS A 458 18.62 43.57 -4.91
N LYS A 459 19.77 42.87 -4.83
CA LYS A 459 20.36 42.24 -3.64
C LYS A 459 19.35 41.67 -2.64
N LYS A 460 18.78 40.51 -2.93
CA LYS A 460 18.44 39.56 -1.84
C LYS A 460 19.57 38.57 -1.75
N ASN A 461 20.16 38.48 -0.55
CA ASN A 461 21.17 37.48 -0.18
C ASN A 461 20.84 36.13 -0.81
N LYS A 462 21.86 35.43 -1.34
CA LYS A 462 21.83 34.07 -1.88
C LYS A 462 21.20 33.09 -0.87
N LYS A 463 19.89 33.12 -0.66
CA LYS A 463 19.16 31.95 -0.15
C LYS A 463 19.29 30.93 -1.28
N LYS A 464 19.91 29.78 -0.99
CA LYS A 464 19.95 28.64 -1.92
C LYS A 464 18.55 28.48 -2.50
N LYS A 465 18.41 28.61 -3.83
CA LYS A 465 17.13 28.36 -4.50
C LYS A 465 16.70 26.95 -4.12
N LEU A 466 15.50 26.82 -3.56
CA LEU A 466 14.97 25.54 -3.12
C LEU A 466 14.77 24.69 -4.37
N ARG A 467 15.39 23.52 -4.45
CA ARG A 467 15.15 22.53 -5.50
C ARG A 467 14.02 21.62 -5.03
N PRO A 468 12.77 21.76 -5.55
CA PRO A 468 11.61 21.05 -5.01
C PRO A 468 11.79 19.53 -5.02
N HIS A 469 12.44 18.99 -6.07
CA HIS A 469 12.69 17.55 -6.20
C HIS A 469 14.06 17.12 -5.69
N GLY A 470 14.87 18.03 -5.13
CA GLY A 470 16.26 17.74 -4.75
C GLY A 470 16.41 16.60 -3.74
N ARG A 471 15.46 16.46 -2.81
CA ARG A 471 15.41 15.33 -1.87
C ARG A 471 15.18 14.01 -2.61
N GLU A 472 14.19 13.97 -3.49
CA GLU A 472 13.79 12.78 -4.23
C GLU A 472 14.88 12.35 -5.22
N ILE A 473 15.53 13.31 -5.89
CA ILE A 473 16.72 13.07 -6.71
C ILE A 473 17.82 12.39 -5.89
N THR A 474 18.13 12.94 -4.71
CA THR A 474 19.16 12.36 -3.82
C THR A 474 18.79 10.93 -3.40
N LEU A 475 17.51 10.70 -3.08
CA LEU A 475 17.00 9.38 -2.71
C LEU A 475 17.13 8.36 -3.86
N TYR A 476 16.71 8.70 -5.08
CA TYR A 476 16.84 7.79 -6.22
C TYR A 476 18.28 7.61 -6.69
N GLN A 477 19.15 8.61 -6.53
CA GLN A 477 20.59 8.41 -6.70
C GLN A 477 21.15 7.42 -5.67
N ALA A 478 20.67 7.44 -4.42
CA ALA A 478 21.07 6.47 -3.41
C ALA A 478 20.63 5.05 -3.80
N TYR A 479 19.37 4.87 -4.23
CA TYR A 479 18.87 3.58 -4.75
C TYR A 479 19.63 3.12 -6.00
N GLN A 480 19.95 4.04 -6.91
CA GLN A 480 20.77 3.75 -8.09
C GLN A 480 22.11 3.16 -7.67
N ASN A 481 22.86 3.87 -6.81
CA ASN A 481 24.15 3.39 -6.32
C ASN A 481 24.03 2.09 -5.53
N LEU A 482 22.95 1.90 -4.76
CA LEU A 482 22.69 0.65 -4.05
C LEU A 482 22.57 -0.53 -5.02
N CYS A 483 21.79 -0.36 -6.09
CA CYS A 483 21.64 -1.37 -7.15
C CYS A 483 22.93 -1.59 -7.93
N GLY A 484 23.72 -0.53 -8.17
CA GLY A 484 25.06 -0.64 -8.75
C GLY A 484 26.01 -1.49 -7.91
N GLY A 485 25.92 -1.35 -6.58
CA GLY A 485 26.62 -2.20 -5.62
C GLY A 485 26.27 -3.68 -5.81
N TYR A 486 24.97 -4.02 -5.81
CA TYR A 486 24.52 -5.40 -6.01
C TYR A 486 24.92 -5.96 -7.38
N TYR A 487 24.69 -5.18 -8.45
CA TYR A 487 25.05 -5.59 -9.81
C TYR A 487 26.54 -5.97 -9.89
N LYS A 488 27.44 -5.09 -9.44
CA LYS A 488 28.88 -5.35 -9.48
C LYS A 488 29.29 -6.50 -8.55
N ALA A 489 28.65 -6.65 -7.39
CA ALA A 489 28.87 -7.80 -6.49
C ALA A 489 28.54 -9.13 -7.20
N LEU A 490 27.39 -9.21 -7.85
CA LEU A 490 26.92 -10.40 -8.56
C LEU A 490 27.81 -10.76 -9.75
N ILE A 491 28.34 -9.77 -10.48
CA ILE A 491 29.35 -10.03 -11.50
C ILE A 491 30.64 -10.59 -10.88
N GLY A 492 31.11 -10.02 -9.77
CA GLY A 492 32.27 -10.54 -9.04
C GLY A 492 32.07 -11.99 -8.56
N PHE A 493 30.90 -12.30 -8.02
CA PHE A 493 30.54 -13.66 -7.61
C PHE A 493 30.47 -14.63 -8.79
N SER A 494 29.96 -14.18 -9.95
CA SER A 494 29.96 -15.00 -11.16
C SER A 494 31.38 -15.24 -11.69
N LEU A 495 32.29 -14.26 -11.62
CA LEU A 495 33.68 -14.40 -12.05
C LEU A 495 34.51 -15.30 -11.13
N SER A 496 34.15 -15.37 -9.86
CA SER A 496 34.78 -16.24 -8.86
C SER A 496 34.07 -17.58 -8.68
N GLU A 497 33.13 -17.92 -9.57
CA GLU A 497 32.37 -19.19 -9.55
C GLU A 497 31.60 -19.44 -8.24
N LYS A 498 31.27 -18.39 -7.47
CA LYS A 498 30.50 -18.48 -6.23
C LYS A 498 28.99 -18.52 -6.48
N LEU A 499 28.50 -18.01 -7.62
CA LEU A 499 27.08 -18.13 -7.96
C LEU A 499 26.79 -19.48 -8.59
N ASN A 500 25.93 -20.26 -7.94
CA ASN A 500 25.39 -21.48 -8.53
C ASN A 500 24.43 -21.13 -9.68
N LYS A 501 24.77 -21.54 -10.89
CA LYS A 501 23.88 -21.50 -12.05
C LYS A 501 23.45 -22.95 -12.31
N GLY A 502 22.17 -23.24 -12.16
CA GLY A 502 21.64 -24.56 -12.50
C GLY A 502 21.93 -24.90 -13.97
N GLU A 503 22.11 -26.18 -14.27
CA GLU A 503 22.10 -26.65 -15.66
C GLU A 503 20.66 -26.65 -16.16
N PHE A 504 20.36 -25.79 -17.14
CA PHE A 504 19.02 -25.64 -17.69
C PHE A 504 18.95 -26.33 -19.06
N VAL A 505 18.12 -27.37 -19.18
CA VAL A 505 17.93 -28.12 -20.44
C VAL A 505 16.89 -27.45 -21.35
N PHE A 506 15.83 -26.87 -20.76
CA PHE A 506 14.68 -26.32 -21.47
C PHE A 506 14.51 -24.80 -21.29
N ASP A 507 15.49 -24.14 -20.69
CA ASP A 507 15.42 -22.72 -20.33
C ASP A 507 16.79 -22.05 -20.58
N CYS A 508 16.77 -20.74 -20.84
CA CYS A 508 17.97 -19.93 -21.01
C CYS A 508 17.77 -18.53 -20.46
N GLU A 509 18.88 -17.83 -20.21
CA GLU A 509 18.86 -16.48 -19.62
C GLU A 509 18.04 -15.49 -20.45
N GLN A 510 18.03 -15.65 -21.78
CA GLN A 510 17.24 -14.81 -22.68
C GLN A 510 15.74 -14.92 -22.39
N VAL A 511 15.20 -16.14 -22.32
CA VAL A 511 13.76 -16.37 -22.09
C VAL A 511 13.34 -15.81 -20.73
N ARG A 512 14.15 -16.05 -19.69
CA ARG A 512 13.90 -15.49 -18.35
C ARG A 512 13.90 -13.97 -18.38
N TYR A 513 14.93 -13.36 -18.95
CA TYR A 513 15.05 -11.90 -19.08
C TYR A 513 13.85 -11.30 -19.79
N GLU A 514 13.50 -11.83 -20.96
CA GLU A 514 12.36 -11.38 -21.76
C GLU A 514 11.05 -11.51 -20.97
N HIS A 515 10.85 -12.61 -20.24
CA HIS A 515 9.65 -12.78 -19.42
C HIS A 515 9.60 -11.83 -18.21
N ARG A 516 10.75 -11.54 -17.55
CA ARG A 516 10.79 -10.61 -16.40
C ARG A 516 10.43 -9.19 -16.81
N PHE A 517 10.82 -8.77 -18.01
CA PHE A 517 10.63 -7.42 -18.51
C PHE A 517 9.52 -7.29 -19.57
N ALA A 518 8.81 -8.38 -19.90
CA ALA A 518 7.73 -8.39 -20.89
C ALA A 518 6.66 -7.30 -20.67
N PRO A 519 6.24 -6.97 -19.42
CA PRO A 519 5.26 -5.90 -19.21
C PRO A 519 5.73 -4.50 -19.63
N PHE A 520 7.02 -4.30 -19.88
CA PHE A 520 7.56 -3.02 -20.34
C PHE A 520 7.44 -2.86 -21.86
N GLY A 521 7.00 -3.89 -22.59
CA GLY A 521 6.93 -3.88 -24.05
C GLY A 521 5.98 -2.83 -24.65
N SER A 522 4.96 -2.40 -23.90
CA SER A 522 4.04 -1.32 -24.34
C SER A 522 4.60 0.09 -24.11
N VAL A 523 5.63 0.24 -23.29
CA VAL A 523 6.21 1.54 -22.92
C VAL A 523 7.30 1.91 -23.91
N MET A 524 7.10 3.00 -24.67
CA MET A 524 8.07 3.46 -25.67
C MET A 524 9.16 4.35 -25.08
N THR A 525 8.85 5.11 -24.01
CA THR A 525 9.81 5.94 -23.28
C THR A 525 9.77 5.61 -21.78
N PRO A 526 10.87 5.13 -21.20
CA PRO A 526 12.14 4.83 -21.86
C PRO A 526 12.04 3.57 -22.75
N PRO A 527 12.81 3.47 -23.84
CA PRO A 527 12.73 2.32 -24.74
C PRO A 527 13.20 1.04 -24.05
N PRO A 528 12.45 -0.07 -24.11
CA PRO A 528 12.79 -1.29 -23.40
C PRO A 528 14.13 -1.85 -23.89
N VAL A 529 15.00 -2.22 -22.95
CA VAL A 529 16.31 -2.80 -23.30
C VAL A 529 16.12 -4.26 -23.66
N GLN A 530 16.35 -4.61 -24.92
CA GLN A 530 16.28 -5.99 -25.38
C GLN A 530 17.45 -6.82 -24.83
N TYR A 531 17.27 -8.13 -24.69
CA TYR A 531 18.30 -9.01 -24.12
C TYR A 531 19.65 -8.90 -24.85
N LYS A 532 19.63 -8.80 -26.19
CA LYS A 532 20.85 -8.60 -26.99
C LYS A 532 21.62 -7.33 -26.58
N GLN A 533 20.91 -6.21 -26.40
CA GLN A 533 21.51 -4.95 -25.96
C GLN A 533 22.07 -5.07 -24.54
N PHE A 534 21.33 -5.70 -23.63
CA PHE A 534 21.82 -6.00 -22.28
C PHE A 534 23.15 -6.78 -22.33
N ARG A 535 23.23 -7.84 -23.14
CA ARG A 535 24.47 -8.62 -23.30
C ARG A 535 25.60 -7.78 -23.88
N GLU A 536 25.35 -6.94 -24.88
CA GLU A 536 26.35 -6.04 -25.44
C GLU A 536 26.86 -4.99 -24.43
N MET A 537 25.98 -4.48 -23.57
CA MET A 537 26.32 -3.49 -22.53
C MET A 537 27.02 -4.11 -21.31
N THR A 538 26.89 -5.41 -21.10
CA THR A 538 27.46 -6.13 -19.95
C THR A 538 28.61 -7.07 -20.33
N ASP A 539 28.99 -7.11 -21.60
CA ASP A 539 30.07 -7.94 -22.10
C ASP A 539 31.45 -7.48 -21.58
N LEU A 540 32.00 -8.27 -20.66
CA LEU A 540 33.31 -8.03 -20.07
C LEU A 540 34.47 -8.24 -21.04
N SER A 541 34.27 -8.88 -22.19
CA SER A 541 35.32 -9.08 -23.20
C SER A 541 35.64 -7.80 -23.99
N ARG A 542 34.77 -6.79 -23.90
CA ARG A 542 34.97 -5.49 -24.56
C ARG A 542 36.03 -4.61 -23.90
N TYR A 543 36.45 -4.95 -22.68
CA TYR A 543 37.54 -4.25 -22.00
C TYR A 543 38.89 -4.76 -22.50
N GLU A 544 39.84 -3.84 -22.74
CA GLU A 544 41.22 -4.19 -23.15
C GLU A 544 41.86 -5.18 -22.17
N ILE A 545 41.59 -4.99 -20.88
CA ILE A 545 41.94 -5.92 -19.80
C ILE A 545 40.64 -6.38 -19.18
N ARG A 546 40.36 -7.68 -19.27
CA ARG A 546 39.17 -8.28 -18.67
C ARG A 546 39.20 -8.07 -17.15
N PRO A 547 38.15 -7.48 -16.55
CA PRO A 547 38.17 -7.21 -15.11
C PRO A 547 38.19 -8.50 -14.28
N SER A 548 38.92 -8.46 -13.17
CA SER A 548 38.95 -9.52 -12.15
C SER A 548 37.73 -9.47 -11.22
N ALA A 549 37.50 -10.56 -10.47
CA ALA A 549 36.47 -10.58 -9.44
C ALA A 549 36.74 -9.53 -8.35
N GLU A 550 38.00 -9.36 -7.95
CA GLU A 550 38.44 -8.39 -6.95
C GLU A 550 38.18 -6.94 -7.39
N GLU A 551 38.38 -6.62 -8.66
CA GLU A 551 38.05 -5.30 -9.23
C GLU A 551 36.54 -5.05 -9.24
N MET A 552 35.73 -6.08 -9.48
CA MET A 552 34.27 -5.99 -9.39
C MET A 552 33.82 -5.78 -7.94
N TYR A 553 34.40 -6.48 -6.96
CA TYR A 553 34.16 -6.23 -5.54
C TYR A 553 34.61 -4.83 -5.11
N LEU A 554 35.75 -4.36 -5.61
CA LEU A 554 36.26 -3.01 -5.40
C LEU A 554 35.27 -1.95 -5.88
N THR A 555 34.73 -2.14 -7.09
CA THR A 555 33.72 -1.25 -7.66
C THR A 555 32.40 -1.33 -6.90
N SER A 556 31.99 -2.54 -6.52
CA SER A 556 30.78 -2.78 -5.73
C SER A 556 30.79 -2.04 -4.39
N TYR A 557 31.87 -2.15 -3.61
CA TYR A 557 31.90 -1.45 -2.32
C TYR A 557 31.93 0.07 -2.48
N LYS A 558 32.53 0.62 -3.55
CA LYS A 558 32.47 2.07 -3.83
C LYS A 558 31.04 2.54 -4.04
N TYR A 559 30.24 1.76 -4.79
CA TYR A 559 28.82 2.02 -4.98
C TYR A 559 28.02 1.92 -3.67
N PHE A 560 28.23 0.88 -2.86
CA PHE A 560 27.58 0.77 -1.55
C PHE A 560 27.96 1.92 -0.60
N HIS A 561 29.22 2.36 -0.64
CA HIS A 561 29.67 3.53 0.12
C HIS A 561 28.97 4.81 -0.33
N GLN A 562 28.89 5.04 -1.65
CA GLN A 562 28.19 6.20 -2.20
C GLN A 562 26.69 6.18 -1.86
N ALA A 563 26.04 5.01 -1.96
CA ALA A 563 24.65 4.83 -1.57
C ALA A 563 24.44 5.20 -0.08
N LYS A 564 25.30 4.69 0.81
CA LYS A 564 25.29 5.03 2.24
C LYS A 564 25.38 6.54 2.45
N CYS A 565 26.37 7.20 1.84
CA CYS A 565 26.55 8.66 1.98
C CYS A 565 25.35 9.45 1.45
N LEU A 566 24.73 9.01 0.36
CA LEU A 566 23.53 9.67 -0.18
C LEU A 566 22.32 9.49 0.73
N PHE A 567 22.07 8.27 1.24
CA PHE A 567 20.99 8.01 2.20
C PHE A 567 21.15 8.82 3.49
N GLU A 568 22.38 8.94 4.03
CA GLU A 568 22.68 9.77 5.21
C GLU A 568 22.37 11.26 4.99
N ASN A 569 22.34 11.73 3.74
CA ASN A 569 22.01 13.11 3.38
C ASN A 569 20.52 13.34 3.07
N VAL A 570 19.68 12.30 3.11
CA VAL A 570 18.22 12.43 2.93
C VAL A 570 17.58 12.92 4.24
N ILE A 571 17.11 14.16 4.23
CA ILE A 571 16.49 14.84 5.40
C ILE A 571 15.03 15.19 5.06
N PRO A 572 14.06 15.00 6.00
CA PRO A 572 14.21 14.27 7.25
C PRO A 572 14.41 12.77 6.99
N THR A 573 15.20 12.14 7.85
CA THR A 573 15.44 10.70 7.82
C THR A 573 14.20 9.98 8.35
N ASN A 574 13.77 8.92 7.66
CA ASN A 574 12.73 8.01 8.15
C ASN A 574 13.34 6.64 8.51
N GLU A 575 12.54 5.77 9.12
CA GLU A 575 12.99 4.44 9.54
C GLU A 575 13.49 3.57 8.37
N GLU A 576 12.82 3.65 7.22
CA GLU A 576 13.20 2.94 6.00
C GLU A 576 14.57 3.38 5.49
N VAL A 577 14.85 4.69 5.40
CA VAL A 577 16.17 5.21 5.04
C VAL A 577 17.22 4.77 6.06
N GLY A 578 16.90 4.80 7.36
CA GLY A 578 17.80 4.27 8.40
C GLY A 578 18.14 2.79 8.20
N THR A 579 17.16 1.99 7.77
CA THR A 579 17.33 0.58 7.42
C THR A 579 18.21 0.41 6.17
N LEU A 580 17.99 1.21 5.13
CA LEU A 580 18.79 1.20 3.90
C LEU A 580 20.25 1.63 4.15
N VAL A 581 20.50 2.59 5.06
CA VAL A 581 21.86 2.94 5.50
C VAL A 581 22.56 1.72 6.11
N LYS A 582 21.87 0.94 6.95
CA LYS A 582 22.42 -0.30 7.53
C LYS A 582 22.72 -1.34 6.44
N VAL A 583 21.79 -1.58 5.51
CA VAL A 583 21.99 -2.49 4.37
C VAL A 583 23.23 -2.09 3.56
N ALA A 584 23.30 -0.84 3.13
CA ALA A 584 24.43 -0.32 2.35
C ALA A 584 25.76 -0.42 3.11
N LYS A 585 25.77 -0.10 4.41
CA LYS A 585 26.96 -0.19 5.27
C LYS A 585 27.45 -1.64 5.41
N THR A 586 26.54 -2.59 5.67
CA THR A 586 26.93 -4.00 5.83
C THR A 586 27.48 -4.55 4.52
N ASN A 587 26.81 -4.30 3.39
CA ASN A 587 27.26 -4.77 2.08
C ASN A 587 28.58 -4.11 1.65
N PHE A 588 28.79 -2.83 2.01
CA PHE A 588 30.08 -2.16 1.85
C PHE A 588 31.21 -2.93 2.55
N VAL A 589 31.02 -3.32 3.83
CA VAL A 589 32.06 -4.04 4.59
C VAL A 589 32.36 -5.39 3.94
N VAL A 590 31.34 -6.15 3.57
CA VAL A 590 31.50 -7.48 2.96
C VAL A 590 32.25 -7.39 1.64
N MET A 591 31.87 -6.47 0.75
CA MET A 591 32.55 -6.27 -0.54
C MET A 591 33.98 -5.74 -0.38
N LYS A 592 34.24 -4.94 0.65
CA LYS A 592 35.60 -4.48 0.99
C LYS A 592 36.50 -5.64 1.44
N LEU A 593 35.97 -6.59 2.22
CA LEU A 593 36.73 -7.78 2.62
C LEU A 593 37.06 -8.67 1.42
N LEU A 594 36.08 -8.93 0.55
CA LEU A 594 36.28 -9.74 -0.66
C LEU A 594 37.27 -9.10 -1.63
N SER A 595 37.23 -7.78 -1.82
CA SER A 595 38.23 -7.08 -2.66
C SER A 595 39.64 -7.14 -2.06
N GLY A 596 39.77 -7.29 -0.73
CA GLY A 596 41.03 -7.57 -0.04
C GLY A 596 41.49 -9.04 -0.08
N GLY A 597 40.79 -9.91 -0.80
CA GLY A 597 41.15 -11.34 -0.93
C GLY A 597 40.59 -12.26 0.15
N HIS A 598 39.71 -11.76 1.04
CA HIS A 598 39.04 -12.61 2.03
C HIS A 598 38.21 -13.69 1.32
N LYS A 599 38.37 -14.96 1.73
CA LYS A 599 37.65 -16.12 1.15
C LYS A 599 37.76 -16.23 -0.37
N LYS A 600 38.92 -15.84 -0.92
CA LYS A 600 39.23 -15.94 -2.35
C LYS A 600 39.07 -17.35 -2.91
N ASP A 601 39.52 -18.35 -2.15
CA ASP A 601 39.51 -19.76 -2.58
C ASP A 601 38.21 -20.51 -2.27
N SER A 602 37.32 -19.94 -1.45
CA SER A 602 36.01 -20.54 -1.17
C SER A 602 35.13 -20.46 -2.42
N LYS A 603 34.38 -21.53 -2.70
CA LYS A 603 33.34 -21.54 -3.75
C LYS A 603 31.92 -21.50 -3.17
N ASP A 604 31.81 -21.29 -1.86
CA ASP A 604 30.51 -21.27 -1.20
C ASP A 604 29.68 -20.08 -1.71
N PRO A 605 28.39 -20.30 -2.02
CA PRO A 605 27.55 -19.25 -2.54
C PRO A 605 27.25 -18.20 -1.46
N PRO A 606 27.12 -16.91 -1.85
CA PRO A 606 26.67 -15.89 -0.93
C PRO A 606 25.21 -16.14 -0.53
N ASP A 607 24.90 -15.88 0.73
CA ASP A 607 23.52 -15.82 1.24
C ASP A 607 22.99 -14.38 1.13
N PHE A 608 21.75 -14.24 0.67
CA PHE A 608 21.07 -12.96 0.47
C PHE A 608 19.93 -12.83 1.48
N ASP A 609 20.21 -12.15 2.59
CA ASP A 609 19.29 -12.02 3.71
C ASP A 609 18.38 -10.80 3.56
N PHE A 610 17.09 -11.04 3.28
CA PHE A 610 16.05 -10.03 3.14
C PHE A 610 15.33 -9.66 4.46
N SER A 611 15.75 -10.22 5.61
CA SER A 611 15.10 -9.96 6.91
C SER A 611 15.13 -8.48 7.31
N LEU A 612 16.17 -7.74 6.90
CA LEU A 612 16.30 -6.32 7.18
C LEU A 612 15.50 -5.44 6.22
N HIS A 613 15.40 -5.82 4.94
CA HIS A 613 14.66 -5.07 3.92
C HIS A 613 14.14 -5.98 2.81
N ARG A 614 12.85 -5.87 2.49
CA ARG A 614 12.13 -6.80 1.59
C ARG A 614 12.65 -6.86 0.16
N ASN A 615 13.24 -5.77 -0.35
CA ASN A 615 13.77 -5.70 -1.72
C ASN A 615 15.30 -5.66 -1.83
N PHE A 616 16.02 -5.42 -0.72
CA PHE A 616 17.45 -5.12 -0.76
C PHE A 616 18.18 -5.93 0.31
N PRO A 617 18.79 -7.06 -0.05
CA PRO A 617 19.30 -8.02 0.93
C PRO A 617 20.65 -7.61 1.52
N VAL A 618 20.90 -8.01 2.75
CA VAL A 618 22.27 -8.06 3.27
C VAL A 618 22.97 -9.29 2.70
N ILE A 619 24.16 -9.09 2.12
CA ILE A 619 24.99 -10.16 1.57
C ILE A 619 25.81 -10.76 2.71
N LYS A 620 25.75 -12.08 2.88
CA LYS A 620 26.59 -12.84 3.82
C LYS A 620 27.46 -13.82 3.05
N ILE A 621 28.71 -13.98 3.49
CA ILE A 621 29.66 -14.93 2.90
C ILE A 621 29.97 -16.00 3.94
N THR A 622 29.65 -17.25 3.63
CA THR A 622 29.90 -18.44 4.49
C THR A 622 31.34 -18.90 4.45
#